data_AF-A0AA35YGV9-F1
#
_entry.id   AF-A0AA35YGV9-F1
#
_cell.length_a   1.000
_cell.length_b   1.000
_cell.length_c   1.000
_cell.angle_alpha   90.00
_cell.angle_beta   90.00
_cell.angle_gamma   90.00
#
_symmetry.space_group_name_H-M   'P 1'
#
loop_
_entity.id
_entity.type
_entity.pdbx_description
1 polymer ?
#
loop_
_entity_poly.entity_id
_entity_poly.type
_entity_poly.pdbx_seq_one_letter_code
_entity_poly.pdbx_strand_id
1 'polypeptide(L)'
;MGDIETNELLQLYKDIEMLTVVKSSKYGFEFTLNPNGECTVNVMRRLLESKLIMYKGISICWSKLIPLKVRCFIWKASLARIHVADALMIRGVNTTNITCPLCNKENESTDHLLITCDYTREVQD
;
A
#
# COMPACT_ATOMS: atom_id res chain seq x y z
N MET A 1 -0.02 25.59 8.61
CA MET A 1 0.29 24.14 8.64
C MET A 1 -0.98 23.28 8.58
N GLY A 2 -2.15 23.75 9.06
CA GLY A 2 -3.41 22.97 9.04
C GLY A 2 -4.27 23.08 7.77
N ASP A 3 -3.88 23.88 6.79
CA ASP A 3 -4.71 24.14 5.60
C ASP A 3 -4.58 23.08 4.48
N ILE A 4 -3.46 22.37 4.42
CA ILE A 4 -3.24 21.36 3.36
C ILE A 4 -4.03 20.08 3.69
N GLU A 5 -3.87 19.56 4.90
CA GLU A 5 -4.56 18.35 5.34
C GLU A 5 -6.08 18.53 5.36
N THR A 6 -6.58 19.72 5.74
CA THR A 6 -8.02 20.02 5.73
C THR A 6 -8.56 20.12 4.31
N ASN A 7 -7.80 20.68 3.36
CA ASN A 7 -8.20 20.70 1.95
C ASN A 7 -8.18 19.31 1.32
N GLU A 8 -7.18 18.48 1.63
CA GLU A 8 -7.12 17.08 1.20
C GLU A 8 -8.30 16.27 1.75
N LEU A 9 -8.62 16.47 3.04
CA LEU A 9 -9.77 15.84 3.70
C LEU A 9 -11.10 16.27 3.06
N LEU A 10 -11.27 17.56 2.78
CA LEU A 10 -12.48 18.10 2.16
C LEU A 10 -12.67 17.59 0.73
N GLN A 11 -11.56 17.46 -0.01
CA GLN A 11 -11.57 16.89 -1.35
C GLN A 11 -11.93 15.40 -1.31
N LEU A 12 -11.37 14.65 -0.37
CA LEU A 12 -11.71 13.24 -0.16
C LEU A 12 -13.19 13.08 0.18
N TYR A 13 -13.74 13.95 1.03
CA TYR A 13 -15.15 13.91 1.41
C TYR A 13 -16.07 14.08 0.19
N LYS A 14 -15.78 15.05 -0.68
CA LYS A 14 -16.53 15.27 -1.94
C LYS A 14 -16.42 14.10 -2.90
N ASP A 15 -15.24 13.50 -3.00
CA ASP A 15 -15.00 12.35 -3.88
C ASP A 15 -15.73 11.08 -3.36
N ILE A 16 -15.84 10.92 -2.03
CA ILE A 16 -16.61 9.84 -1.40
C ILE A 16 -18.12 10.09 -1.50
N GLU A 17 -18.58 11.34 -1.41
CA GLU A 17 -20.01 11.67 -1.52
C GLU A 17 -20.59 11.32 -2.90
N MET A 18 -19.74 11.26 -3.94
CA MET A 18 -20.12 10.74 -5.26
C MET A 18 -20.28 9.21 -5.30
N LEU A 19 -19.87 8.48 -4.25
CA LEU A 19 -19.98 7.03 -4.14
C LEU A 19 -21.30 6.63 -3.49
N THR A 20 -22.31 6.35 -4.31
CA THR A 20 -23.54 5.72 -3.81
C THR A 20 -23.37 4.21 -3.73
N VAL A 21 -23.54 3.64 -2.53
CA VAL A 21 -23.67 2.19 -2.33
C VAL A 21 -25.02 1.77 -2.86
N VAL A 22 -25.05 1.00 -3.95
CA VAL A 22 -26.29 0.60 -4.62
C VAL A 22 -26.83 -0.70 -4.05
N LYS A 23 -25.95 -1.64 -3.67
CA LYS A 23 -26.33 -2.88 -3.00
C LYS A 23 -25.30 -3.28 -1.95
N SER A 24 -25.81 -3.76 -0.83
CA SER A 24 -25.03 -4.41 0.22
C SER A 24 -25.47 -5.86 0.33
N SER A 25 -24.52 -6.79 0.30
CA SER A 25 -24.75 -8.21 0.52
C SER A 25 -23.77 -8.75 1.57
N LYS A 26 -24.02 -9.98 2.04
CA LYS A 26 -23.09 -10.69 2.94
C LYS A 26 -21.67 -10.81 2.39
N TYR A 27 -21.48 -10.73 1.06
CA TYR A 27 -20.20 -10.97 0.38
C TYR A 27 -19.55 -9.68 -0.17
N GLY A 28 -20.16 -8.51 0.03
CA GLY A 28 -19.57 -7.24 -0.37
C GLY A 28 -20.57 -6.15 -0.77
N PHE A 29 -20.00 -5.03 -1.20
CA PHE A 29 -20.70 -3.81 -1.62
C PHE A 29 -20.60 -3.61 -3.14
N GLU A 30 -21.68 -3.17 -3.75
CA GLU A 30 -21.75 -2.70 -5.14
C GLU A 30 -21.94 -1.18 -5.13
N PHE A 31 -21.07 -0.45 -5.81
CA PHE A 31 -21.14 1.02 -5.94
C PHE A 31 -21.54 1.39 -7.37
N THR A 32 -21.97 2.62 -7.62
CA THR A 32 -22.06 3.17 -8.98
C THR A 32 -21.17 4.38 -9.10
N LEU A 33 -20.15 4.28 -9.95
CA LEU A 33 -19.14 5.33 -10.15
C LEU A 33 -19.45 6.22 -11.34
N ASN A 34 -20.24 5.73 -12.31
CA ASN A 34 -20.61 6.42 -13.53
C ASN A 34 -22.10 6.18 -13.86
N PRO A 35 -22.75 7.08 -14.62
CA PRO A 35 -24.14 6.91 -15.09
C PRO A 35 -24.38 5.63 -15.90
N ASN A 36 -23.31 5.03 -16.44
CA ASN A 36 -23.34 3.82 -17.27
C ASN A 36 -23.34 2.51 -16.44
N GLY A 37 -23.32 2.59 -15.10
CA GLY A 37 -23.42 1.41 -14.23
C GLY A 37 -22.17 0.52 -14.16
N GLU A 38 -21.06 0.91 -14.78
CA GLU A 38 -19.81 0.15 -14.70
C GLU A 38 -19.09 0.41 -13.37
N CYS A 39 -19.23 -0.52 -12.42
CA CYS A 39 -18.46 -0.49 -11.18
C CYS A 39 -17.78 -1.83 -10.91
N THR A 40 -16.55 -1.94 -11.40
CA THR A 40 -15.65 -3.02 -10.96
C THR A 40 -14.73 -2.50 -9.86
N VAL A 41 -14.28 -3.41 -8.99
CA VAL A 41 -13.22 -3.13 -7.98
C VAL A 41 -11.99 -2.48 -8.64
N ASN A 42 -11.73 -2.78 -9.92
CA ASN A 42 -10.63 -2.19 -10.66
C ASN A 42 -10.84 -0.69 -10.99
N VAL A 43 -12.06 -0.28 -11.34
CA VAL A 43 -12.40 1.14 -11.57
C VAL A 43 -12.33 1.91 -10.26
N MET A 44 -12.91 1.36 -9.18
CA MET A 44 -12.85 1.96 -7.85
C MET A 44 -11.40 2.09 -7.36
N ARG A 45 -10.61 1.02 -7.50
CA ARG A 45 -9.17 1.06 -7.17
C ARG A 45 -8.45 2.14 -7.95
N ARG A 46 -8.64 2.24 -9.28
CA ARG A 46 -7.96 3.24 -10.12
C ARG A 46 -8.35 4.68 -9.74
N LEU A 47 -9.59 4.91 -9.33
CA LEU A 47 -10.05 6.22 -8.87
C LEU A 47 -9.47 6.57 -7.50
N LEU A 48 -9.50 5.62 -6.55
CA LEU A 48 -8.83 5.79 -5.27
C LEU A 48 -7.33 5.98 -5.44
N GLU A 49 -6.69 5.23 -6.33
CA GLU A 49 -5.28 5.40 -6.66
C GLU A 49 -5.05 6.80 -7.25
N SER A 50 -5.80 7.25 -8.26
CA SER A 50 -5.56 8.57 -8.86
C SER A 50 -5.84 9.77 -7.92
N LYS A 51 -6.63 9.58 -6.85
CA LYS A 51 -7.03 10.63 -5.92
C LYS A 51 -6.30 10.59 -4.57
N LEU A 52 -6.08 9.41 -4.00
CA LEU A 52 -5.33 9.21 -2.75
C LEU A 52 -3.81 9.21 -3.00
N ILE A 53 -3.37 8.91 -4.21
CA ILE A 53 -1.97 8.92 -4.59
C ILE A 53 -1.64 10.29 -5.19
N MET A 54 -1.69 11.32 -4.33
CA MET A 54 -0.85 12.51 -4.53
C MET A 54 0.64 12.17 -4.33
N TYR A 55 0.96 10.95 -3.89
CA TYR A 55 2.31 10.43 -3.78
C TYR A 55 2.86 9.98 -5.15
N LYS A 56 3.97 10.57 -5.61
CA LYS A 56 4.81 10.00 -6.70
C LYS A 56 5.41 8.64 -6.29
N GLY A 57 4.58 7.63 -6.08
CA GLY A 57 4.97 6.29 -5.67
C GLY A 57 5.11 5.34 -6.86
N ILE A 58 5.79 4.22 -6.61
CA ILE A 58 5.97 3.12 -7.57
C ILE A 58 4.60 2.57 -7.99
N SER A 59 4.32 2.61 -9.30
CA SER A 59 3.16 1.94 -9.91
C SER A 59 3.48 0.46 -10.07
N ILE A 60 2.80 -0.41 -9.31
CA ILE A 60 2.99 -1.85 -9.41
C ILE A 60 2.11 -2.39 -10.52
N CYS A 61 2.73 -3.02 -11.52
CA CYS A 61 2.01 -3.73 -12.56
C CYS A 61 1.32 -4.97 -11.96
N TRP A 62 -0.02 -4.95 -11.92
CA TRP A 62 -0.83 -6.06 -11.44
C TRP A 62 -0.92 -7.19 -12.48
N SER A 63 0.20 -7.85 -12.76
CA SER A 63 0.25 -9.01 -13.66
C SER A 63 -0.56 -10.18 -13.09
N LYS A 64 -1.37 -10.86 -13.93
CA LYS A 64 -2.11 -12.07 -13.52
C LYS A 64 -1.19 -13.29 -13.37
N LEU A 65 0.03 -13.23 -13.90
CA LEU A 65 1.01 -14.32 -13.84
C LEU A 65 1.62 -14.46 -12.44
N ILE A 66 1.55 -13.42 -11.62
CA ILE A 66 2.12 -13.40 -10.27
C ILE A 66 1.03 -13.79 -9.26
N PRO A 67 1.27 -14.77 -8.37
CA PRO A 67 0.35 -15.12 -7.31
C PRO A 67 -0.09 -13.90 -6.50
N LEU A 68 -1.35 -13.85 -6.09
CA LEU A 68 -1.91 -12.70 -5.35
C LEU A 68 -1.10 -12.36 -4.10
N LYS A 69 -0.64 -13.38 -3.36
CA LYS A 69 0.17 -13.20 -2.15
C LYS A 69 1.46 -12.41 -2.43
N VAL A 70 2.15 -12.72 -3.53
CA VAL A 70 3.39 -12.04 -3.93
C VAL A 70 3.11 -10.60 -4.34
N ARG A 71 2.03 -10.35 -5.10
CA ARG A 71 1.64 -8.97 -5.47
C ARG A 71 1.31 -8.11 -4.26
N CYS A 72 0.52 -8.66 -3.32
CA CYS A 72 0.20 -7.97 -2.07
C CYS A 72 1.45 -7.70 -1.23
N PHE A 73 2.42 -8.63 -1.22
CA PHE A 73 3.68 -8.44 -0.53
C PHE A 73 4.50 -7.30 -1.14
N ILE A 74 4.72 -7.32 -2.46
CA ILE A 74 5.48 -6.28 -3.17
C ILE A 74 4.83 -4.91 -2.97
N TRP A 75 3.50 -4.83 -3.02
CA TRP A 75 2.77 -3.58 -2.76
C TRP A 75 2.91 -3.07 -1.34
N LYS A 76 2.94 -3.95 -0.33
CA LYS A 76 3.25 -3.53 1.03
C LYS A 76 4.71 -3.09 1.16
N ALA A 77 5.63 -3.81 0.55
CA ALA A 77 7.06 -3.49 0.59
C ALA A 77 7.35 -2.13 -0.06
N SER A 78 6.79 -1.85 -1.24
CA SER A 78 6.99 -0.57 -1.94
C SER A 78 6.44 0.64 -1.18
N LEU A 79 5.55 0.42 -0.20
CA LEU A 79 5.00 1.45 0.66
C LEU A 79 5.71 1.55 2.02
N ALA A 80 6.81 0.80 2.23
CA ALA A 80 7.46 0.62 3.54
C ALA A 80 6.48 0.14 4.64
N ARG A 81 5.52 -0.72 4.25
CA ARG A 81 4.45 -1.26 5.10
C ARG A 81 4.63 -2.72 5.49
N ILE A 82 5.85 -3.25 5.36
CA ILE A 82 6.20 -4.56 5.93
C ILE A 82 6.75 -4.38 7.35
N HIS A 83 6.76 -5.48 8.12
CA HIS A 83 7.27 -5.48 9.49
C HIS A 83 8.80 -5.58 9.48
N VAL A 84 9.46 -4.43 9.41
CA VAL A 84 10.91 -4.27 9.61
C VAL A 84 11.15 -3.26 10.73
N ALA A 85 12.26 -3.37 11.44
CA ALA A 85 12.58 -2.52 12.59
C ALA A 85 12.44 -1.03 12.27
N ASP A 86 12.94 -0.57 11.13
CA ASP A 86 12.82 0.84 10.73
C ASP A 86 11.36 1.31 10.61
N ALA A 87 10.51 0.49 9.99
CA ALA A 87 9.09 0.80 9.81
C ALA A 87 8.30 0.72 11.13
N LEU A 88 8.75 -0.11 12.08
CA LEU A 88 8.18 -0.21 13.42
C LEU A 88 8.55 1.02 14.27
N MET A 89 9.80 1.46 14.22
CA MET A 89 10.25 2.67 14.91
C MET A 89 9.51 3.92 14.45
N ILE A 90 9.31 4.09 13.14
CA ILE A 90 8.53 5.21 12.58
C ILE A 90 7.10 5.23 13.12
N ARG A 91 6.54 4.05 13.47
CA ARG A 91 5.20 3.91 14.05
C ARG A 91 5.18 4.03 15.58
N GLY A 92 6.31 4.34 16.21
CA GLY A 92 6.43 4.46 17.66
C GLY A 92 6.44 3.12 18.40
N VAL A 93 6.71 2.01 17.72
CA VAL A 93 6.90 0.70 18.35
C VAL A 93 8.36 0.60 18.79
N ASN A 94 8.59 0.41 20.10
CA ASN A 94 9.94 0.24 20.64
C ASN A 94 10.52 -1.12 20.22
N THR A 95 11.43 -1.10 19.26
CA THR A 95 12.30 -2.23 18.90
C THR A 95 13.61 -2.14 19.70
N THR A 96 13.90 -3.16 20.51
CA THR A 96 15.14 -3.23 21.31
C THR A 96 16.37 -3.53 20.47
N ASN A 97 16.19 -4.21 19.34
CA ASN A 97 17.23 -4.48 18.35
C ASN A 97 16.73 -4.00 16.98
N ILE A 98 17.54 -3.18 16.32
CA ILE A 98 17.26 -2.64 14.98
C ILE A 98 18.13 -3.29 13.91
N THR A 99 19.05 -4.16 14.29
CA THR A 99 19.94 -4.87 13.38
C THR A 99 19.16 -5.97 12.65
N CYS A 100 19.41 -6.11 11.36
CA CYS A 100 18.84 -7.13 10.49
C CYS A 100 19.07 -8.53 11.07
N PRO A 101 18.02 -9.33 11.31
CA PRO A 101 18.15 -10.65 11.93
C PRO A 101 18.79 -11.69 11.00
N LEU A 102 18.84 -11.42 9.70
CA LEU A 102 19.41 -12.33 8.70
C LEU A 102 20.93 -12.22 8.63
N CYS A 103 21.45 -11.00 8.46
CA CYS A 103 22.89 -10.78 8.32
C CYS A 103 23.58 -10.38 9.63
N ASN A 104 22.85 -9.84 10.61
CA ASN A 104 23.38 -9.27 11.86
C ASN A 104 24.46 -8.18 11.66
N LYS A 105 24.48 -7.48 10.51
CA LYS A 105 25.51 -6.49 10.16
C LYS A 105 24.98 -5.06 10.02
N GLU A 106 23.85 -4.89 9.35
CA GLU A 106 23.24 -3.57 9.07
C GLU A 106 21.86 -3.45 9.73
N ASN A 107 21.30 -2.24 9.77
CA ASN A 107 19.95 -2.02 10.29
C ASN A 107 18.88 -2.65 9.38
N GLU A 108 17.80 -3.13 9.99
CA GLU A 108 16.69 -3.77 9.30
C GLU A 108 15.77 -2.73 8.64
N SER A 109 16.05 -2.46 7.36
CA SER A 109 15.18 -1.69 6.46
C SER A 109 14.53 -2.61 5.42
N THR A 110 13.48 -2.12 4.75
CA THR A 110 12.81 -2.88 3.67
C THR A 110 13.78 -3.18 2.52
N ASP A 111 14.57 -2.19 2.12
CA ASP A 111 15.54 -2.33 1.03
C ASP A 111 16.70 -3.25 1.42
N HIS A 112 17.19 -3.13 2.66
CA HIS A 112 18.20 -4.04 3.17
C HIS A 112 17.68 -5.47 3.16
N LEU A 113 16.57 -5.73 3.83
CA LEU A 113 16.02 -7.09 3.99
C LEU A 113 15.75 -7.77 2.63
N LEU A 114 15.28 -7.03 1.63
CA LEU A 114 14.82 -7.61 0.36
C LEU A 114 15.83 -7.55 -0.78
N ILE A 115 16.79 -6.63 -0.76
CA ILE A 115 17.65 -6.34 -1.92
C ILE A 115 19.12 -6.37 -1.55
N THR A 116 19.54 -5.69 -0.49
CA THR A 116 20.97 -5.49 -0.24
C THR A 116 21.58 -6.45 0.79
N CYS A 117 20.77 -7.14 1.58
CA CYS A 117 21.22 -8.10 2.59
C CYS A 117 22.01 -9.26 1.96
N ASP A 118 23.21 -9.52 2.49
CA ASP A 118 24.08 -10.62 2.05
C ASP A 118 23.34 -11.96 2.02
N TYR A 119 22.62 -12.29 3.10
CA TYR A 119 21.86 -13.52 3.19
C TYR A 119 20.78 -13.61 2.10
N THR A 120 20.07 -12.51 1.84
CA THR A 120 19.03 -12.47 0.82
C THR A 120 19.61 -12.62 -0.58
N ARG A 121 20.79 -12.04 -0.85
CA ARG A 121 21.48 -12.20 -2.13
C ARG A 121 21.90 -13.64 -2.37
N GLU A 122 22.45 -14.33 -1.36
CA GLU A 122 22.82 -15.75 -1.46
C GLU A 122 21.62 -16.66 -1.78
N VAL A 123 20.44 -16.34 -1.28
CA VAL A 123 19.21 -17.12 -1.52
C VAL A 123 18.62 -16.86 -2.93
N GLN A 124 19.01 -15.75 -3.58
CA GLN A 124 18.53 -15.39 -4.92
C GLN A 124 19.33 -16.04 -6.06
N ASP A 125 20.54 -16.53 -5.77
CA ASP A 125 21.41 -17.28 -6.69
C ASP A 125 20.99 -18.76 -6.78
#